data_AF-A0A7I7MBD9-F1
#
_entry.id   AF-A0A7I7MBD9-F1
#
_cell.length_a   1.000
_cell.length_b   1.000
_cell.length_c   1.000
_cell.angle_alpha   90.00
_cell.angle_beta   90.00
_cell.angle_gamma   90.00
#
_symmetry.space_group_name_H-M   'P 1'
#
loop_
_entity.id
_entity.type
_entity.pdbx_description
1 polymer ?
#
loop_
_entity_poly.entity_id
_entity_poly.type
_entity_poly.pdbx_seq_one_letter_code
_entity_poly.pdbx_strand_id
1 'polypeptide(L)'
;MTLRPCIECGEPADGPRCPEHVRPSSPKASAALRGYDAAWQRLSAKARRLQPWCSDCGATADLQCDHRPEAWARKAAGKPIRLADVDVVCGPCNRARGAARAQQTPVRGQQTRPSRETRGMTPPRGVSDPRGEAKFEKLTDFGSIRRRPANSELATANGVPR
;
A
#
# COMPACT_ATOMS: atom_id res chain seq x y z
N MET A 1 -16.45 -20.86 37.36
CA MET A 1 -15.93 -19.57 36.87
C MET A 1 -14.67 -19.27 37.65
N THR A 2 -13.52 -19.17 37.01
CA THR A 2 -12.27 -18.82 37.70
C THR A 2 -11.97 -17.36 37.42
N LEU A 3 -12.16 -16.50 38.42
CA LEU A 3 -11.84 -15.07 38.32
C LEU A 3 -10.33 -14.91 38.15
N ARG A 4 -9.93 -14.02 37.24
CA ARG A 4 -8.53 -13.66 37.00
C ARG A 4 -8.30 -12.22 37.46
N PRO A 5 -7.11 -11.87 37.98
CA PRO A 5 -6.83 -10.49 38.35
C PRO A 5 -6.80 -9.61 37.09
N CYS A 6 -7.42 -8.44 37.18
CA CYS A 6 -7.37 -7.43 36.13
C CYS A 6 -5.91 -7.01 35.87
N ILE A 7 -5.51 -6.89 34.60
CA ILE A 7 -4.15 -6.47 34.24
C ILE A 7 -3.80 -5.01 34.58
N GLU A 8 -4.78 -4.18 34.94
CA GLU A 8 -4.58 -2.76 35.29
C GLU A 8 -4.67 -2.51 36.80
N CYS A 9 -5.69 -3.03 37.49
CA CYS A 9 -5.86 -2.82 38.94
C CYS A 9 -5.66 -4.08 39.82
N GLY A 10 -5.55 -5.28 39.24
CA GLY A 10 -5.38 -6.52 39.97
C GLY A 10 -6.66 -7.11 40.59
N GLU A 11 -7.80 -6.43 40.51
CA GLU A 11 -9.07 -6.92 41.08
C GLU A 11 -9.58 -8.18 40.36
N PRO A 12 -10.23 -9.12 41.07
CA PRO A 12 -10.84 -10.29 40.45
C PRO A 12 -11.90 -9.90 39.41
N ALA A 13 -11.71 -10.32 38.18
CA ALA A 13 -12.63 -10.07 37.07
C ALA A 13 -12.86 -11.35 36.25
N ASP A 14 -13.99 -11.40 35.54
CA ASP A 14 -14.33 -12.50 34.62
C ASP A 14 -13.47 -12.51 33.34
N GLY A 15 -12.71 -11.45 33.09
CA GLY A 15 -11.88 -11.27 31.90
C GLY A 15 -10.50 -10.69 32.21
N PRO A 16 -9.73 -10.30 31.18
CA PRO A 16 -8.41 -9.70 31.37
C PRO A 16 -8.46 -8.32 32.06
N ARG A 17 -9.61 -7.65 32.05
CA ARG A 17 -9.83 -6.34 32.69
C ARG A 17 -11.19 -6.30 33.40
N CYS A 18 -11.28 -5.57 34.51
CA CYS A 18 -12.55 -5.32 35.20
C CYS A 18 -13.40 -4.27 34.43
N PRO A 19 -14.71 -4.16 34.68
CA PRO A 19 -15.61 -3.26 33.94
C PRO A 19 -15.14 -1.80 33.86
N GLU A 20 -14.47 -1.29 34.90
CA GLU A 20 -13.90 0.06 34.93
C GLU A 20 -12.76 0.25 33.92
N HIS A 21 -11.96 -0.79 33.70
CA HIS A 21 -10.81 -0.77 32.79
C HIS A 21 -11.14 -1.34 31.40
N VAL A 22 -12.36 -1.85 31.19
CA VAL A 22 -12.81 -2.21 29.85
C VAL A 22 -13.02 -0.91 29.07
N ARG A 23 -12.18 -0.70 28.05
CA ARG A 23 -12.40 0.42 27.13
C ARG A 23 -13.78 0.26 26.51
N PRO A 24 -14.66 1.27 26.60
CA PRO A 24 -15.94 1.21 25.92
C PRO A 24 -15.67 0.95 24.45
N SER A 25 -16.27 -0.12 23.91
CA SER A 25 -16.18 -0.42 22.48
C SER A 25 -16.95 0.68 21.75
N SER A 26 -16.28 1.76 21.37
CA SER A 26 -16.87 2.76 20.50
C SER A 26 -17.34 2.05 19.23
N PRO A 27 -18.60 2.20 18.82
CA PRO A 27 -19.08 1.59 17.60
C PRO A 27 -18.20 2.06 16.45
N LYS A 28 -17.55 1.12 15.77
CA LYS A 28 -16.74 1.42 14.59
C LYS A 28 -17.67 2.03 13.55
N ALA A 29 -17.39 3.27 13.12
CA ALA A 29 -18.16 3.92 12.05
C ALA A 29 -18.28 2.98 10.85
N SER A 30 -19.47 2.93 10.23
CA SER A 30 -19.73 2.05 9.09
C SER A 30 -18.77 2.36 7.93
N ALA A 31 -18.53 1.37 7.05
CA ALA A 31 -17.67 1.56 5.89
C ALA A 31 -18.18 2.70 4.98
N ALA A 32 -19.50 2.85 4.87
CA ALA A 32 -20.14 3.95 4.16
C ALA A 32 -19.79 5.31 4.78
N LEU A 33 -19.88 5.46 6.10
CA LEU A 33 -19.48 6.69 6.81
C LEU A 33 -17.98 7.02 6.61
N ARG A 34 -17.13 5.99 6.49
CA ARG A 34 -15.70 6.17 6.18
C ARG A 34 -15.45 6.64 4.74
N GLY A 35 -16.44 6.53 3.84
CA GLY A 35 -16.32 6.93 2.43
C GLY A 35 -16.22 5.78 1.44
N TYR A 36 -16.45 4.54 1.89
CA TYR A 36 -16.47 3.37 1.03
C TYR A 36 -17.91 3.02 0.63
N ASP A 37 -18.62 3.98 0.04
CA ASP A 37 -19.98 3.78 -0.44
C ASP A 37 -20.02 2.97 -1.76
N ALA A 38 -21.22 2.70 -2.26
CA ALA A 38 -21.40 1.95 -3.50
C ALA A 38 -20.85 2.68 -4.74
N ALA A 39 -20.75 4.01 -4.71
CA ALA A 39 -20.15 4.78 -5.81
C ALA A 39 -18.63 4.58 -5.81
N TRP A 40 -18.00 4.61 -4.64
CA TRP A 40 -16.59 4.30 -4.47
C TRP A 40 -16.26 2.87 -4.92
N GLN A 41 -17.05 1.87 -4.52
CA GLN A 41 -16.82 0.48 -4.94
C GLN A 41 -16.80 0.33 -6.47
N ARG A 42 -17.76 0.96 -7.16
CA ARG A 42 -17.83 0.98 -8.63
C ARG A 42 -16.65 1.71 -9.26
N LEU A 43 -16.28 2.88 -8.73
CA LEU A 43 -15.13 3.66 -9.18
C LEU A 43 -13.83 2.85 -9.03
N SER A 44 -13.65 2.26 -7.86
CA SER A 44 -12.49 1.46 -7.48
C SER A 44 -12.32 0.24 -8.40
N ALA A 45 -13.41 -0.50 -8.67
CA ALA A 45 -13.39 -1.60 -9.61
C ALA A 45 -13.07 -1.14 -11.04
N LYS A 46 -13.65 -0.02 -11.49
CA LYS A 46 -13.37 0.56 -12.81
C LYS A 46 -11.91 0.99 -12.94
N ALA A 47 -11.35 1.65 -11.93
CA ALA A 47 -9.96 2.11 -11.93
C ALA A 47 -8.98 0.94 -12.08
N ARG A 48 -9.13 -0.11 -11.26
CA ARG A 48 -8.27 -1.31 -11.35
C ARG A 48 -8.41 -2.07 -12.68
N ARG A 49 -9.59 -2.02 -13.31
CA ARG A 49 -9.78 -2.63 -14.63
C ARG A 49 -9.07 -1.84 -15.74
N LEU A 50 -9.07 -0.51 -15.64
CA LEU A 50 -8.40 0.37 -16.61
C LEU A 50 -6.88 0.38 -16.42
N GLN A 51 -6.42 0.25 -15.18
CA GLN A 51 -5.02 0.21 -14.80
C GLN A 51 -4.73 -1.08 -14.01
N PRO A 52 -4.57 -2.24 -14.68
CA PRO A 52 -4.24 -3.50 -14.04
C PRO A 52 -2.76 -3.61 -13.60
N TRP A 53 -2.17 -2.49 -13.15
CA TRP A 53 -0.81 -2.40 -12.61
C TRP A 53 -0.69 -1.26 -11.59
N CYS A 54 0.28 -1.39 -10.68
CA CYS A 54 0.64 -0.37 -9.71
C CYS A 54 1.35 0.81 -10.41
N SER A 55 0.94 2.04 -10.11
CA SER A 55 1.60 3.25 -10.63
C SER A 55 3.02 3.45 -10.11
N ASP A 56 3.33 2.97 -8.90
CA ASP A 56 4.65 3.14 -8.28
C ASP A 56 5.68 2.10 -8.73
N CYS A 57 5.28 0.83 -8.82
CA CYS A 57 6.22 -0.28 -9.02
C CYS A 57 5.85 -1.24 -10.16
N GLY A 58 4.72 -1.03 -10.83
CA GLY A 58 4.27 -1.87 -11.93
C GLY A 58 3.71 -3.25 -11.53
N ALA A 59 3.66 -3.60 -10.24
CA ALA A 59 3.08 -4.85 -9.78
C ALA A 59 1.62 -5.01 -10.26
N THR A 60 1.22 -6.22 -10.65
CA THR A 60 -0.13 -6.51 -11.19
C THR A 60 -1.05 -7.24 -10.20
N ALA A 61 -0.52 -7.59 -9.02
CA ALA A 61 -1.24 -8.26 -7.94
C ALA A 61 -1.44 -7.32 -6.74
N ASP A 62 -2.38 -7.69 -5.86
CA ASP A 62 -2.71 -6.94 -4.63
C ASP A 62 -3.01 -5.45 -4.90
N LEU A 63 -3.71 -5.18 -6.00
CA LEU A 63 -4.04 -3.82 -6.43
C LEU A 63 -5.14 -3.21 -5.57
N GLN A 64 -4.87 -1.99 -5.13
CA GLN A 64 -5.75 -1.14 -4.35
C GLN A 64 -6.01 0.15 -5.12
N CYS A 65 -7.16 0.76 -4.86
CA CYS A 65 -7.46 2.10 -5.36
C CYS A 65 -7.29 3.06 -4.19
N ASP A 66 -6.36 3.99 -4.29
CA ASP A 66 -6.08 4.98 -3.27
C ASP A 66 -6.65 6.35 -3.65
N HIS A 67 -7.01 7.13 -2.63
CA HIS A 67 -7.50 8.49 -2.82
C HIS A 67 -6.31 9.43 -2.97
N ARG A 68 -6.31 10.28 -4.00
CA ARG A 68 -5.40 11.43 -3.98
C ARG A 68 -5.95 12.54 -3.06
N PRO A 69 -5.13 13.52 -2.64
CA PRO A 69 -5.61 14.67 -1.85
C PRO A 69 -6.80 15.38 -2.50
N GLU A 70 -6.83 15.46 -3.84
CA GLU A 70 -7.92 16.09 -4.58
C GLU A 70 -9.25 15.34 -4.44
N ALA A 71 -9.24 14.01 -4.29
CA ALA A 71 -10.46 13.24 -4.01
C ALA A 71 -11.07 13.63 -2.66
N TRP A 72 -10.23 13.84 -1.65
CA TRP A 72 -10.69 14.29 -0.34
C TRP A 72 -11.24 15.71 -0.39
N ALA A 73 -10.59 16.63 -1.11
CA ALA A 73 -11.11 17.98 -1.31
C ALA A 73 -12.49 17.97 -2.00
N ARG A 74 -12.69 17.11 -3.01
CA ARG A 74 -14.00 16.95 -3.65
C ARG A 74 -15.04 16.37 -2.72
N LYS A 75 -14.69 15.33 -1.95
CA LYS A 75 -15.60 14.73 -0.99
C LYS A 75 -16.04 15.73 0.10
N ALA A 76 -15.11 16.54 0.60
CA ALA A 76 -15.40 17.60 1.56
C ALA A 76 -16.34 18.66 0.96
N ALA A 77 -16.22 18.94 -0.34
CA ALA A 77 -17.13 19.82 -1.08
C ALA A 77 -18.44 19.14 -1.53
N GLY A 78 -18.73 17.91 -1.10
CA GLY A 78 -19.93 17.17 -1.52
C GLY A 78 -19.95 16.78 -3.01
N LYS A 79 -18.81 16.86 -3.70
CA LYS A 79 -18.68 16.57 -5.14
C LYS A 79 -18.33 15.09 -5.35
N PRO A 80 -18.83 14.45 -6.42
CA PRO A 80 -18.48 13.08 -6.74
C PRO A 80 -16.99 12.96 -7.08
N ILE A 81 -16.33 11.91 -6.58
CA ILE A 81 -14.94 11.58 -6.88
C ILE A 81 -14.86 11.03 -8.30
N ARG A 82 -13.87 11.49 -9.08
CA ARG A 82 -13.65 11.08 -10.48
C ARG A 82 -12.49 10.10 -10.56
N LEU A 83 -12.34 9.45 -11.71
CA LEU A 83 -11.19 8.59 -11.99
C LEU A 83 -9.84 9.33 -11.91
N ALA A 84 -9.81 10.61 -12.28
CA ALA A 84 -8.58 11.42 -12.20
C ALA A 84 -8.16 11.77 -10.76
N ASP A 85 -9.07 11.60 -9.79
CA ASP A 85 -8.82 11.93 -8.38
C ASP A 85 -8.31 10.71 -7.58
N VAL A 86 -8.14 9.55 -8.24
CA VAL A 86 -7.67 8.31 -7.62
C VAL A 86 -6.43 7.77 -8.32
N ASP A 87 -5.72 6.89 -7.64
CA ASP A 87 -4.57 6.19 -8.19
C ASP A 87 -4.66 4.69 -7.87
N VAL A 88 -4.09 3.84 -8.73
CA VAL A 88 -4.05 2.39 -8.51
C VAL A 88 -2.63 1.98 -8.09
N VAL A 89 -2.52 1.45 -6.88
CA VAL A 89 -1.25 1.04 -6.26
C VAL A 89 -1.37 -0.32 -5.63
N CYS A 90 -0.27 -1.07 -5.53
CA CYS A 90 -0.27 -2.32 -4.78
C CYS A 90 -0.27 -2.07 -3.26
N GLY A 91 -0.70 -3.04 -2.46
CA GLY A 91 -0.75 -2.93 -1.00
C GLY A 91 0.57 -2.51 -0.33
N PRO A 92 1.76 -3.03 -0.72
CA PRO A 92 3.05 -2.55 -0.23
C PRO A 92 3.28 -1.05 -0.48
N CYS A 93 3.09 -0.59 -1.72
CA CYS A 93 3.26 0.82 -2.08
C CYS A 93 2.25 1.71 -1.36
N ASN A 94 0.99 1.29 -1.27
CA ASN A 94 -0.05 2.04 -0.57
C ASN A 94 0.29 2.25 0.92
N ARG A 95 0.78 1.21 1.59
CA ARG A 95 1.23 1.31 2.98
C ARG A 95 2.45 2.23 3.14
N ALA A 96 3.37 2.23 2.18
CA ALA A 96 4.53 3.10 2.19
C ALA A 96 4.15 4.59 1.98
N ARG A 97 3.14 4.87 1.14
CA ARG A 97 2.60 6.23 0.94
C ARG A 97 1.97 6.80 2.20
N GLY A 98 1.31 5.95 3.00
CA GLY A 98 0.56 6.40 4.17
C GLY A 98 -0.77 7.07 3.81
N ALA A 99 -1.43 7.69 4.79
CA ALA A 99 -2.77 8.23 4.59
C ALA A 99 -2.75 9.55 3.78
N ALA A 100 -3.37 9.56 2.60
CA ALA A 100 -3.51 10.75 1.75
C ALA A 100 -4.55 11.79 2.24
N ARG A 101 -5.32 11.47 3.28
CA ARG A 101 -6.25 12.43 3.89
C ARG A 101 -5.44 13.51 4.61
N ALA A 102 -5.77 14.78 4.37
CA ALA A 102 -5.13 15.91 5.07
C ALA A 102 -5.06 15.65 6.58
N GLN A 103 -3.86 15.84 7.12
CA GLN A 103 -3.35 15.45 8.43
C GLN A 103 -4.44 15.35 9.51
N GLN A 104 -4.89 14.13 9.82
CA GLN A 104 -5.14 13.83 11.22
C GLN A 104 -3.75 13.75 11.85
N THR A 105 -3.47 14.65 12.78
CA THR A 105 -2.23 14.68 13.56
C THR A 105 -1.79 13.25 13.86
N PRO A 106 -0.55 12.84 13.53
CA PRO A 106 -0.12 11.47 13.77
C PRO A 106 -0.22 11.20 15.27
N VAL A 107 -1.23 10.43 15.66
CA VAL A 107 -1.32 9.89 17.02
C VAL A 107 -0.11 8.98 17.18
N ARG A 108 0.80 9.45 18.04
CA ARG A 108 2.04 8.82 18.49
C ARG A 108 1.97 7.29 18.43
N GLY A 109 2.77 6.68 17.55
CA GLY A 109 2.81 5.22 17.40
C GLY A 109 3.49 4.70 16.13
N GLN A 110 3.78 5.53 15.14
CA GLN A 110 4.70 5.18 14.05
C GLN A 110 6.13 5.20 14.58
N GLN A 111 6.48 4.17 15.35
CA GLN A 111 7.88 3.77 15.45
C GLN A 111 8.25 3.29 14.06
N THR A 112 8.99 4.11 13.31
CA THR A 112 9.89 3.63 12.27
C THR A 112 10.69 2.50 12.90
N ARG A 113 10.32 1.26 12.62
CA ARG A 113 11.22 0.15 12.90
C ARG A 113 12.42 0.42 12.00
N PRO A 114 13.62 0.70 12.54
CA PRO A 114 14.80 0.76 11.69
C PRO A 114 14.85 -0.56 10.94
N SER A 115 15.07 -0.50 9.63
CA SER A 115 15.38 -1.67 8.83
C SER A 115 16.39 -2.49 9.63
N ARG A 116 16.12 -3.79 9.77
CA ARG A 116 17.04 -4.74 10.39
C ARG A 116 18.28 -4.81 9.51
N GLU A 117 19.14 -3.81 9.66
CA GLU A 117 20.48 -3.75 9.14
C GLU A 117 21.24 -4.86 9.87
N THR A 118 21.41 -5.95 9.12
CA THR A 118 22.37 -7.03 9.27
C THR A 118 23.34 -6.86 10.45
N ARG A 119 22.88 -7.26 11.64
CA ARG A 119 23.76 -7.51 12.78
C ARG A 119 24.16 -8.98 12.73
N GLY A 120 25.45 -9.23 12.44
CA GLY A 120 26.11 -10.51 12.73
C GLY A 120 26.16 -11.49 11.56
N MET A 121 26.94 -11.17 10.53
CA MET A 121 27.52 -12.19 9.66
C MET A 121 28.66 -12.88 10.44
N THR A 122 28.31 -13.86 11.27
CA THR A 122 29.29 -14.82 11.79
C THR A 122 29.28 -16.01 10.84
N PRO A 123 30.35 -16.31 10.10
CA PRO A 123 30.39 -17.49 9.26
C PRO A 123 30.33 -18.74 10.16
N PRO A 124 29.53 -19.77 9.82
CA PRO A 124 29.66 -21.06 10.49
C PRO A 124 31.05 -21.62 10.22
N ARG A 125 31.76 -22.00 11.28
CA ARG A 125 32.96 -22.80 11.20
C ARG A 125 32.59 -24.18 10.64
N GLY A 126 33.29 -24.57 9.58
CA GLY A 126 33.65 -25.96 9.26
C GLY A 126 32.52 -26.97 9.20
N VAL A 127 31.96 -27.15 8.00
CA VAL A 127 31.52 -28.48 7.56
C VAL A 127 32.25 -28.73 6.25
N SER A 128 33.24 -29.61 6.31
CA SER A 128 33.94 -30.16 5.17
C SER A 128 32.96 -31.03 4.37
N ASP A 129 32.62 -30.56 3.18
CA ASP A 129 31.86 -31.33 2.18
C ASP A 129 32.80 -31.63 0.99
N PRO A 130 33.30 -32.87 0.84
CA PRO A 130 34.08 -33.27 -0.31
C PRO A 130 33.17 -34.03 -1.27
N ARG A 131 32.76 -33.39 -2.37
CA ARG A 131 32.55 -33.98 -3.71
C ARG A 131 31.59 -33.13 -4.53
N GLY A 132 32.03 -32.66 -5.70
CA GLY A 132 31.12 -32.21 -6.75
C GLY A 132 31.69 -31.09 -7.63
N GLU A 133 32.81 -31.33 -8.30
CA GLU A 133 33.21 -30.51 -9.43
C GLU A 133 32.15 -30.61 -10.53
N ALA A 134 31.51 -29.49 -10.87
CA ALA A 134 30.80 -29.34 -12.14
C ALA A 134 31.17 -27.99 -12.75
N LYS A 135 31.74 -28.11 -13.95
CA LYS A 135 32.50 -27.09 -14.68
C LYS A 135 31.61 -25.91 -15.09
N PHE A 136 32.16 -24.73 -14.85
CA PHE A 136 31.68 -23.46 -15.36
C PHE A 136 32.11 -23.33 -16.82
N GLU A 137 31.25 -23.73 -17.76
CA GLU A 137 31.42 -23.34 -19.17
C GLU A 137 30.72 -22.01 -19.43
N LYS A 138 31.56 -21.06 -19.85
CA LYS A 138 31.22 -19.73 -20.32
C LYS A 138 30.31 -19.84 -21.54
N LEU A 139 29.13 -19.24 -21.48
CA LEU A 139 28.44 -18.74 -22.68
C LEU A 139 28.26 -17.23 -22.55
N THR A 140 29.28 -16.52 -23.00
CA THR A 140 29.12 -15.17 -23.53
C THR A 140 28.54 -15.31 -24.93
N ASP A 141 27.30 -14.90 -25.15
CA ASP A 141 26.97 -14.34 -26.46
C ASP A 141 25.90 -13.26 -26.40
N PHE A 142 26.15 -12.28 -27.26
CA PHE A 142 25.51 -11.00 -27.47
C PHE A 142 24.09 -11.12 -28.02
N GLY A 143 23.20 -10.24 -27.60
CA GLY A 143 21.85 -10.12 -28.17
C GLY A 143 21.24 -8.74 -28.00
N SER A 144 21.74 -7.78 -28.77
CA SER A 144 21.19 -6.42 -28.94
C SER A 144 19.68 -6.45 -29.26
N ILE A 145 18.85 -5.83 -28.41
CA ILE A 145 17.52 -5.35 -28.83
C ILE A 145 17.41 -3.85 -28.58
N ARG A 146 17.22 -3.15 -29.70
CA ARG A 146 17.25 -1.69 -29.88
C ARG A 146 16.07 -1.01 -29.19
N ARG A 147 16.35 0.15 -28.60
CA ARG A 147 15.38 1.18 -28.21
C ARG A 147 14.53 1.59 -29.42
N ARG A 148 13.20 1.65 -29.27
CA ARG A 148 12.33 2.39 -30.20
C ARG A 148 12.22 3.84 -29.72
N PRO A 149 12.52 4.84 -30.56
CA PRO A 149 12.27 6.24 -30.24
C PRO A 149 10.80 6.63 -30.46
N ALA A 150 10.42 7.68 -29.74
CA ALA A 150 9.15 8.39 -29.84
C ALA A 150 8.97 9.03 -31.22
N ASN A 151 7.79 8.87 -31.82
CA ASN A 151 7.36 9.73 -32.92
C ASN A 151 6.62 10.93 -32.35
N SER A 152 7.35 12.04 -32.29
CA SER A 152 6.84 13.40 -32.41
C SER A 152 6.83 13.78 -33.89
N GLU A 153 5.67 14.04 -34.48
CA GLU A 153 5.59 14.92 -35.65
C GLU A 153 4.46 15.92 -35.45
N LEU A 154 4.90 17.18 -35.32
CA LEU A 154 4.14 18.39 -35.59
C LEU A 154 4.06 18.55 -37.12
N ALA A 155 2.88 18.84 -37.65
CA ALA A 155 2.75 19.70 -38.83
C ALA A 155 1.35 20.34 -38.89
N THR A 156 1.40 21.66 -38.84
CA THR A 156 0.39 22.71 -38.93
C THR A 156 -0.27 22.78 -40.31
N ALA A 157 -1.56 23.15 -40.39
CA ALA A 157 -2.05 24.13 -41.38
C ALA A 157 -3.50 24.55 -41.10
N ASN A 158 -3.69 25.87 -41.09
CA ASN A 158 -4.92 26.63 -40.89
C ASN A 158 -5.86 26.58 -42.11
N GLY A 159 -7.17 26.80 -41.93
CA GLY A 159 -8.02 27.29 -43.03
C GLY A 159 -9.53 27.12 -42.89
N VAL A 160 -10.19 27.89 -42.01
CA VAL A 160 -11.61 28.30 -42.14
C VAL A 160 -11.66 29.76 -41.67
N PRO A 161 -12.13 30.73 -42.49
CA PRO A 161 -13.55 31.06 -42.49
C PRO A 161 -14.18 31.53 -43.81
N ARG A 162 -15.50 31.26 -43.88
CA ARG A 162 -16.63 31.95 -44.54
C ARG A 162 -16.48 32.47 -45.97
#